data_AF-A0A2M7YPH0-F1
#
_entry.id   AF-A0A2M7YPH0-F1
#
_cell.length_a   1.000
_cell.length_b   1.000
_cell.length_c   1.000
_cell.angle_alpha   90.00
_cell.angle_beta   90.00
_cell.angle_gamma   90.00
#
_symmetry.space_group_name_H-M   'P 1'
#
loop_
_entity.id
_entity.type
_entity.pdbx_description
1 polymer ?
#
loop_
_entity_poly.entity_id
_entity_poly.type
_entity_poly.pdbx_seq_one_letter_code
_entity_poly.pdbx_strand_id
1 'polypeptide(L)'
;MTKEEFIKKINELNPQLNQELIERVFDYAQKIYKDKKRLSGQTLLEHCCEIAFALSEIKLGTVVVVAGLLHEALERVDVTRQELKKEFGE
;
A
#
# COMPACT_ATOMS: atom_id res chain seq x y z
N MET A 1 -5.01 -11.24 -2.68
CA MET A 1 -5.10 -10.89 -1.24
C MET A 1 -6.28 -9.94 -1.02
N THR A 2 -7.12 -10.22 -0.02
CA THR A 2 -8.24 -9.34 0.38
C THR A 2 -7.76 -8.25 1.35
N LYS A 3 -8.58 -7.21 1.55
CA LYS A 3 -8.29 -6.17 2.55
C LYS A 3 -8.17 -6.77 3.96
N GLU A 4 -9.08 -7.68 4.31
CA GLU A 4 -9.10 -8.32 5.63
C GLU A 4 -7.82 -9.12 5.90
N GLU A 5 -7.34 -9.88 4.90
CA GLU A 5 -6.07 -10.60 4.98
C GLU A 5 -4.88 -9.66 5.17
N PHE A 6 -4.85 -8.55 4.42
CA PHE A 6 -3.79 -7.55 4.49
C PHE A 6 -3.74 -6.89 5.87
N ILE A 7 -4.87 -6.37 6.35
CA ILE A 7 -4.96 -5.66 7.62
C ILE A 7 -4.64 -6.57 8.80
N LYS A 8 -5.15 -7.80 8.78
CA LYS A 8 -4.82 -8.79 9.81
C LYS A 8 -3.30 -8.97 9.92
N LYS A 9 -2.63 -9.20 8.79
CA LYS A 9 -1.18 -9.40 8.77
C LYS A 9 -0.41 -8.14 9.17
N ILE A 10 -0.83 -6.95 8.71
CA ILE A 10 -0.22 -5.68 9.14
C ILE A 10 -0.31 -5.50 10.66
N ASN A 11 -1.47 -5.79 11.27
CA ASN A 11 -1.66 -5.66 12.71
C ASN A 11 -0.85 -6.69 13.52
N GLU A 12 -0.72 -7.93 13.02
CA GLU A 12 0.16 -8.94 13.59
C GLU A 12 1.63 -8.49 13.55
N LEU A 13 2.05 -7.87 12.44
CA LEU A 13 3.40 -7.39 12.24
C LEU A 13 3.71 -6.11 13.02
N ASN A 14 2.79 -5.14 13.08
CA ASN A 14 2.96 -3.88 13.79
C ASN A 14 1.62 -3.28 14.22
N PRO A 15 1.14 -3.57 15.44
CA PRO A 15 -0.17 -3.11 15.92
C PRO A 15 -0.22 -1.61 16.26
N GLN A 16 0.91 -0.90 16.24
CA GLN A 16 0.98 0.54 16.54
C GLN A 16 0.65 1.42 15.32
N LEU A 17 0.40 0.81 14.16
CA LEU A 17 0.10 1.54 12.95
C LEU A 17 -1.33 2.09 12.97
N ASN A 18 -1.54 3.26 12.36
CA ASN A 18 -2.87 3.79 12.11
C ASN A 18 -3.57 2.92 11.05
N GLN A 19 -4.37 1.96 11.53
CA GLN A 19 -5.12 1.02 10.71
C GLN A 19 -6.10 1.72 9.75
N GLU A 20 -6.81 2.76 10.21
CA GLU A 20 -7.78 3.49 9.39
C GLU A 20 -7.13 4.09 8.14
N LEU A 21 -5.96 4.71 8.29
CA LEU A 21 -5.22 5.25 7.15
C LEU A 21 -4.75 4.13 6.21
N ILE A 22 -4.26 3.02 6.76
CA ILE A 22 -3.79 1.88 5.96
C ILE A 22 -4.93 1.24 5.16
N GLU A 23 -6.12 1.09 5.75
CA GLU A 23 -7.31 0.59 5.07
C GLU A 23 -7.71 1.48 3.89
N ARG A 24 -7.76 2.79 4.11
CA ARG A 24 -8.06 3.77 3.05
C ARG A 24 -7.04 3.72 1.91
N VAL A 25 -5.76 3.61 2.25
CA VAL A 25 -4.68 3.51 1.25
C VAL A 25 -4.76 2.17 0.51
N PHE A 26 -5.11 1.07 1.19
CA PHE A 26 -5.29 -0.22 0.55
C PHE A 26 -6.45 -0.20 -0.46
N ASP A 27 -7.60 0.36 -0.08
CA ASP A 27 -8.74 0.50 -0.99
C ASP A 27 -8.37 1.33 -2.22
N TYR A 28 -7.62 2.43 -2.02
CA TYR A 28 -7.10 3.24 -3.11
C TYR A 28 -6.12 2.46 -4.00
N ALA A 29 -5.12 1.80 -3.41
CA ALA A 29 -4.13 0.99 -4.11
C ALA A 29 -4.79 -0.12 -4.94
N GLN A 30 -5.78 -0.80 -4.37
CA GLN A 30 -6.55 -1.83 -5.09
C GLN A 30 -7.27 -1.27 -6.32
N LYS A 31 -7.82 -0.05 -6.22
CA LYS A 31 -8.46 0.62 -7.35
C LYS A 31 -7.45 1.00 -8.42
N ILE A 32 -6.34 1.65 -8.07
CA ILE A 32 -5.41 2.20 -9.05
C ILE A 32 -4.53 1.12 -9.71
N TYR A 33 -4.19 0.07 -8.97
CA TYR A 33 -3.39 -1.06 -9.46
C TYR A 33 -4.22 -2.15 -10.14
N LYS A 34 -5.53 -1.92 -10.30
CA LYS A 34 -6.43 -2.87 -10.94
C LYS A 34 -5.89 -3.24 -12.32
N ASP A 35 -5.85 -4.55 -12.57
CA ASP A 35 -5.38 -5.17 -13.82
C ASP A 35 -3.89 -4.89 -14.16
N LYS A 36 -3.12 -4.30 -13.25
CA LYS A 36 -1.67 -4.06 -13.42
C LYS A 36 -0.87 -5.26 -12.94
N LYS A 37 0.09 -5.68 -13.76
CA LYS A 37 0.99 -6.80 -13.47
C LYS A 37 2.44 -6.39 -13.66
N ARG A 38 3.33 -7.00 -12.87
CA ARG A 38 4.78 -6.93 -13.06
C ARG A 38 5.22 -7.88 -14.17
N LEU A 39 6.45 -7.71 -14.64
CA LEU A 39 7.09 -8.62 -15.61
C LEU A 39 7.15 -10.07 -15.11
N SER A 40 7.17 -10.27 -13.78
CA SER A 40 7.11 -11.60 -13.15
C SER A 40 5.75 -12.29 -13.25
N GLY A 41 4.70 -11.59 -13.69
CA GLY A 41 3.32 -12.09 -13.72
C GLY A 41 2.51 -11.84 -12.44
N GLN A 42 3.16 -11.43 -11.34
CA GLN A 42 2.51 -11.01 -10.09
C GLN A 42 1.70 -9.74 -10.31
N THR A 43 0.58 -9.58 -9.58
CA THR A 43 -0.13 -8.29 -9.60
C THR A 43 0.69 -7.20 -8.94
N LEU A 44 0.54 -5.97 -9.41
CA LEU A 44 1.22 -4.82 -8.84
C LEU A 44 0.84 -4.59 -7.36
N LEU A 45 -0.42 -4.86 -7.01
CA LEU A 45 -0.92 -4.77 -5.64
C LEU A 45 -0.21 -5.76 -4.71
N GLU A 46 -0.11 -7.04 -5.10
CA GLU A 46 0.57 -8.06 -4.29
C GLU A 46 2.01 -7.66 -3.98
N HIS A 47 2.74 -7.17 -4.99
CA HIS A 47 4.09 -6.68 -4.80
C HIS A 47 4.17 -5.55 -3.77
N CYS A 48 3.34 -4.51 -3.92
CA CYS A 48 3.34 -3.37 -3.00
C CYS A 48 2.96 -3.78 -1.57
N CYS A 49 2.11 -4.80 -1.42
CA CYS A 49 1.75 -5.35 -0.11
C CYS A 49 2.90 -6.11 0.54
N GLU A 50 3.71 -6.86 -0.22
CA GLU A 50 4.93 -7.49 0.28
C GLU A 50 5.92 -6.46 0.84
N ILE A 51 6.07 -5.32 0.15
CA ILE A 51 6.88 -4.20 0.64
C ILE A 51 6.29 -3.61 1.94
N ALA A 52 4.98 -3.39 2.00
CA ALA A 52 4.32 -2.91 3.20
C ALA A 52 4.48 -3.87 4.40
N PHE A 53 4.48 -5.19 4.16
CA PHE A 53 4.79 -6.19 5.19
C PHE A 53 6.24 -6.08 5.66
N ALA A 54 7.20 -6.02 4.75
CA ALA A 54 8.62 -5.90 5.11
C ALA A 54 8.89 -4.63 5.95
N LEU A 55 8.26 -3.50 5.61
CA LEU A 55 8.38 -2.24 6.37
C LEU A 55 7.71 -2.34 7.75
N SER A 56 6.59 -3.07 7.84
CA SER A 56 5.90 -3.35 9.10
C SER A 56 6.72 -4.29 10.01
N GLU A 57 7.40 -5.29 9.45
CA GLU A 57 8.26 -6.24 10.18
C GLU A 57 9.38 -5.54 10.96
N ILE A 58 10.01 -4.54 10.34
CA ILE A 58 11.04 -3.70 10.98
C ILE A 58 10.46 -2.53 11.79
N LYS A 59 9.15 -2.56 12.07
CA LYS A 59 8.42 -1.61 12.94
C LYS A 59 8.49 -0.14 12.51
N LEU A 60 8.56 0.13 11.21
CA LEU A 60 8.48 1.51 10.72
C LEU A 60 7.07 2.08 10.87
N GLY A 61 6.98 3.42 10.94
CA GLY A 61 5.74 4.14 11.16
C GLY A 61 4.78 4.10 9.97
N THR A 62 3.53 4.46 10.21
CA THR A 62 2.43 4.41 9.23
C THR A 62 2.75 5.10 7.91
N VAL A 63 3.37 6.28 7.94
CA VAL A 63 3.73 7.03 6.73
C VAL A 63 4.63 6.20 5.81
N VAL A 64 5.60 5.49 6.38
CA VAL A 64 6.54 4.67 5.59
C VAL A 64 5.84 3.44 5.02
N VAL A 65 4.99 2.77 5.80
CA VAL A 65 4.21 1.61 5.34
C VAL A 65 3.26 2.00 4.20
N VAL A 66 2.56 3.14 4.35
CA VAL A 66 1.68 3.72 3.31
C VAL A 66 2.47 4.09 2.06
N ALA A 67 3.65 4.70 2.22
CA ALA A 67 4.53 5.01 1.10
C ALA A 67 4.97 3.73 0.36
N GLY A 68 5.30 2.66 1.09
CA GLY A 68 5.61 1.35 0.49
C GLY A 68 4.45 0.77 -0.32
N LEU A 69 3.21 0.96 0.14
CA LEU A 69 2.02 0.52 -0.58
C LEU A 69 1.75 1.35 -1.86
N LEU A 70 2.17 2.61 -1.89
CA LEU A 70 1.97 3.54 -3.02
C LEU A 70 3.22 3.77 -3.89
N HIS A 71 4.34 3.10 -3.62
CA HIS A 71 5.63 3.50 -4.18
C HIS A 71 5.71 3.42 -5.71
N GLU A 72 5.01 2.46 -6.33
CA GLU A 72 4.97 2.32 -7.81
C GLU A 72 3.87 3.17 -8.45
N ALA A 73 3.07 3.94 -7.69
CA ALA A 73 1.88 4.60 -8.19
C ALA A 73 2.18 5.62 -9.31
N LEU A 74 3.14 6.51 -9.09
CA LEU A 74 3.51 7.54 -10.07
C LEU A 74 4.20 6.97 -11.32
N GLU A 75 4.77 5.76 -11.24
CA GLU A 75 5.55 5.15 -12.32
C GLU A 75 4.73 4.18 -13.17
N ARG A 76 3.74 3.51 -12.58
CA ARG A 76 3.03 2.38 -13.19
C ARG A 76 1.58 2.67 -13.53
N VAL A 77 0.99 3.72 -12.96
CA VAL A 77 -0.43 4.04 -13.15
C VAL A 77 -0.64 5.53 -13.37
N ASP A 78 -1.79 5.87 -13.93
CA ASP A 78 -2.15 7.25 -14.25
C ASP A 78 -2.71 7.95 -13.00
N VAL A 79 -1.80 8.28 -12.09
CA VAL A 79 -2.08 9.10 -10.91
C VAL A 79 -1.03 10.18 -10.78
N THR A 80 -1.44 11.34 -10.33
CA THR A 80 -0.56 12.50 -10.18
C THR A 80 -0.15 12.70 -8.73
N ARG A 81 1.00 13.34 -8.53
CA ARG A 81 1.45 13.74 -7.19
C ARG A 81 0.44 14.66 -6.48
N GLN A 82 -0.28 15.48 -7.24
CA GLN A 82 -1.32 16.38 -6.69
C GLN A 82 -2.52 15.60 -6.16
N GLU A 83 -2.96 14.55 -6.87
CA GLU A 83 -4.03 13.66 -6.39
C GLU A 83 -3.61 12.93 -5.12
N LEU A 84 -2.42 12.33 -5.10
CA LEU A 84 -1.92 11.67 -3.89
C LEU A 84 -1.82 12.63 -2.70
N LYS A 85 -1.34 13.86 -2.95
CA LYS A 85 -1.25 14.90 -1.91
C LYS A 85 -2.63 15.28 -1.36
N LYS A 86 -3.64 15.35 -2.21
CA LYS A 86 -5.02 15.66 -1.82
C LYS A 86 -5.64 14.53 -1.00
N GLU A 87 -5.38 13.28 -1.38
CA GLU A 87 -5.98 12.11 -0.72
C GLU A 87 -5.31 11.77 0.63
N PHE A 88 -3.99 11.93 0.73
CA PHE A 88 -3.19 11.41 1.85
C PHE A 88 -2.28 12.42 2.56
N GLY A 89 -2.17 13.65 2.07
CA GLY A 89 -1.27 14.67 2.63
C GLY A 89 0.10 14.73 1.94
N GLU A 90 1.01 15.54 2.50
CA GLU A 90 2.35 15.81 1.94
C GLU A 90 3.39 14.73 2.22
#